data_AF-A0A2D7ZMM2-F1
#
_entry.id   AF-A0A2D7ZMM2-F1
#
_cell.length_a   1.000
_cell.length_b   1.000
_cell.length_c   1.000
_cell.angle_alpha   90.00
_cell.angle_beta   90.00
_cell.angle_gamma   90.00
#
_symmetry.space_group_name_H-M   'P 1'
#
loop_
_entity.id
_entity.type
_entity.pdbx_description
1 polymer ?
#
loop_
_entity_poly.entity_id
_entity_poly.type
_entity_poly.pdbx_seq_one_letter_code
_entity_poly.pdbx_strand_id
1 'polypeptide(L)'
;MIRMTLIAALALATAAAPAAAQRGPVSEQAAPTAADWRTPDAEDVMVIDTNKGRIFVELAPRLAPTHVERIRTLTRRGFYDGRSFFRVIDVFMAQTGDPLDTGAGGSDLPDMSAEFTFRRGAADSFVPVADTGGSQTGFVGVVPVMTQSPMLMAMTADRKITAWALFCPGVAGMARGSEEDSANSQFFLMRQAYPSLEKRYTAFGRVVAGLEVVRAIKTGEPVAAPQDQMTKVRMLADIPAAERPALRVVDTAGPWFAAQVAQQRAEDGADFSACNLKIPSEVK
;
A
#
# COMPACT_ATOMS: atom_id res chain seq x y z
N MET A 1 46.34 55.58 -52.27
CA MET A 1 45.59 56.58 -51.48
C MET A 1 44.11 56.43 -51.82
N ILE A 2 43.26 56.44 -50.79
CA ILE A 2 41.80 56.71 -50.80
C ILE A 2 40.83 55.51 -51.00
N ARG A 3 40.35 55.06 -49.82
CA ARG A 3 38.96 54.71 -49.41
C ARG A 3 38.23 53.56 -50.12
N MET A 4 38.15 52.43 -49.41
CA MET A 4 37.17 51.37 -49.64
C MET A 4 36.19 51.37 -48.47
N THR A 5 34.97 51.85 -48.72
CA THR A 5 33.86 51.95 -47.75
C THR A 5 33.18 50.59 -47.65
N LEU A 6 33.30 49.89 -46.52
CA LEU A 6 32.45 48.72 -46.23
C LEU A 6 31.18 49.20 -45.51
N ILE A 7 30.03 48.93 -46.15
CA ILE A 7 28.70 49.11 -45.58
C ILE A 7 28.43 47.90 -44.67
N ALA A 8 28.27 48.14 -43.38
CA ALA A 8 27.84 47.12 -42.42
C ALA A 8 26.31 46.94 -42.51
N ALA A 9 25.87 45.78 -43.00
CA ALA A 9 24.48 45.37 -42.93
C ALA A 9 24.21 44.72 -41.56
N LEU A 10 23.48 45.43 -40.69
CA LEU A 10 23.05 44.95 -39.39
C LEU A 10 21.78 44.09 -39.59
N ALA A 11 21.93 42.77 -39.61
CA ALA A 11 20.80 41.85 -39.57
C ALA A 11 20.31 41.71 -38.12
N LEU A 12 19.16 42.30 -37.79
CA LEU A 12 18.46 42.04 -36.53
C LEU A 12 17.86 40.62 -36.59
N ALA A 13 18.49 39.67 -35.91
CA ALA A 13 17.89 38.39 -35.60
C ALA A 13 16.93 38.56 -34.40
N THR A 14 15.63 38.51 -34.64
CA THR A 14 14.62 38.42 -33.58
C THR A 14 14.67 37.02 -32.98
N ALA A 15 15.27 36.89 -31.79
CA ALA A 15 15.20 35.67 -31.01
C ALA A 15 13.77 35.49 -30.46
N ALA A 16 12.99 34.61 -31.08
CA ALA A 16 11.74 34.13 -30.51
C ALA A 16 12.08 33.19 -29.34
N ALA A 17 11.88 33.65 -28.11
CA ALA A 17 11.97 32.78 -26.94
C ALA A 17 10.87 31.70 -27.02
N PRO A 18 11.15 30.44 -26.65
CA PRO A 18 10.12 29.42 -26.60
C PRO A 18 9.13 29.83 -25.51
N ALA A 19 7.84 29.92 -25.87
CA ALA A 19 6.77 30.12 -24.92
C ALA A 19 6.79 28.94 -23.94
N ALA A 20 7.19 29.20 -22.69
CA ALA A 20 6.97 28.26 -21.61
C ALA A 20 5.47 28.02 -21.52
N ALA A 21 5.04 26.80 -21.84
CA ALA A 21 3.67 26.38 -21.63
C ALA A 21 3.38 26.52 -20.13
N GLN A 22 2.66 27.57 -19.76
CA GLN A 22 2.14 27.75 -18.42
C GLN A 22 1.16 26.59 -18.20
N ARG A 23 1.60 25.56 -17.46
CA ARG A 23 0.71 24.55 -16.90
C ARG A 23 -0.27 25.33 -16.03
N GLY A 24 -1.53 25.39 -16.45
CA GLY A 24 -2.60 26.00 -15.66
C GLY A 24 -2.67 25.34 -14.28
N PRO A 25 -3.30 26.00 -13.28
CA PRO A 25 -3.45 25.41 -11.95
C PRO A 25 -4.12 24.04 -12.10
N VAL A 26 -3.46 23.02 -11.58
CA VAL A 26 -4.04 21.67 -11.52
C VAL A 26 -5.25 21.78 -10.59
N SER A 27 -6.45 21.55 -11.12
CA SER A 27 -7.67 21.61 -10.32
C SER A 27 -7.60 20.52 -9.26
N GLU A 28 -7.55 20.90 -7.98
CA GLU A 28 -7.68 19.96 -6.88
C GLU A 28 -9.01 19.21 -7.01
N GLN A 29 -8.97 17.87 -7.06
CA GLN A 29 -10.18 17.06 -7.20
C GLN A 29 -11.14 17.34 -6.05
N ALA A 30 -12.43 17.44 -6.38
CA ALA A 30 -13.48 17.62 -5.39
C ALA A 30 -13.47 16.50 -4.33
N ALA A 31 -13.80 16.81 -3.09
CA ALA A 31 -13.87 15.81 -2.02
C ALA A 31 -14.89 14.68 -2.33
N PRO A 32 -14.67 13.44 -1.82
CA PRO A 32 -15.60 12.34 -2.04
C PRO A 32 -16.98 12.64 -1.44
N THR A 33 -18.04 12.30 -2.18
CA THR A 33 -19.43 12.38 -1.73
C THR A 33 -19.86 11.09 -1.03
N ALA A 34 -21.05 11.06 -0.42
CA ALA A 34 -21.56 9.89 0.30
C ALA A 34 -21.56 8.59 -0.52
N ALA A 35 -21.78 8.67 -1.84
CA ALA A 35 -21.83 7.52 -2.74
C ALA A 35 -20.44 6.95 -3.10
N ASP A 36 -19.36 7.71 -2.86
CA ASP A 36 -17.99 7.32 -3.19
C ASP A 36 -17.34 6.48 -2.09
N TRP A 37 -18.01 6.35 -0.94
CA TRP A 37 -17.54 5.59 0.21
C TRP A 37 -18.14 4.19 0.24
N ARG A 38 -17.32 3.21 0.63
CA ARG A 38 -17.76 1.90 1.08
C ARG A 38 -17.37 1.68 2.54
N THR A 39 -18.11 0.81 3.20
CA THR A 39 -17.76 0.30 4.54
C THR A 39 -17.04 -1.04 4.37
N PRO A 40 -15.77 -1.16 4.79
CA PRO A 40 -15.09 -2.46 4.82
C PRO A 40 -15.83 -3.44 5.73
N ASP A 41 -15.71 -4.74 5.45
CA ASP A 41 -16.21 -5.77 6.36
C ASP A 41 -15.46 -5.66 7.71
N ALA A 42 -16.19 -5.64 8.82
CA ALA A 42 -15.60 -5.53 10.14
C ALA A 42 -14.76 -6.77 10.51
N GLU A 43 -15.03 -7.92 9.89
CA GLU A 43 -14.23 -9.15 10.00
C GLU A 43 -12.88 -9.05 9.25
N ASP A 44 -12.75 -8.06 8.37
CA ASP A 44 -11.55 -7.79 7.57
C ASP A 44 -10.86 -6.49 8.00
N VAL A 45 -11.17 -5.94 9.17
CA VAL A 45 -10.47 -4.77 9.68
C VAL A 45 -9.78 -5.09 11.00
N MET A 46 -8.45 -5.09 11.00
CA MET A 46 -7.64 -5.17 12.20
C MET A 46 -7.37 -3.75 12.74
N VAL A 47 -7.73 -3.52 14.00
CA VAL A 47 -7.53 -2.26 14.72
C VAL A 47 -6.35 -2.43 15.66
N ILE A 48 -5.33 -1.60 15.49
CA ILE A 48 -4.11 -1.58 16.29
C ILE A 48 -4.07 -0.25 17.05
N ASP A 49 -4.38 -0.29 18.34
CA ASP A 49 -4.08 0.81 19.24
C ASP A 49 -2.59 0.77 19.59
N THR A 50 -1.92 1.91 19.49
CA THR A 50 -0.51 2.07 19.88
C THR A 50 -0.36 3.25 20.83
N ASN A 51 0.80 3.38 21.45
CA ASN A 51 1.17 4.59 22.19
C ASN A 51 1.43 5.82 21.29
N LYS A 52 1.28 5.69 19.96
CA LYS A 52 1.39 6.77 18.96
C LYS A 52 0.06 7.14 18.31
N GLY A 53 -1.01 6.40 18.60
CA GLY A 53 -2.32 6.56 17.95
C GLY A 53 -2.86 5.22 17.45
N ARG A 54 -3.98 5.29 16.72
CA ARG A 54 -4.69 4.11 16.23
C ARG A 54 -4.42 3.89 14.74
N ILE A 55 -4.22 2.63 14.36
CA ILE A 55 -4.02 2.18 12.99
C ILE A 55 -5.16 1.23 12.62
N PHE A 56 -5.70 1.36 11.42
CA PHE A 56 -6.68 0.45 10.85
C PHE A 56 -6.08 -0.21 9.63
N VAL A 57 -6.02 -1.55 9.64
CA VAL A 57 -5.53 -2.36 8.52
C VAL A 57 -6.72 -3.13 7.94
N GLU A 58 -7.06 -2.87 6.68
CA GLU A 58 -8.01 -3.72 5.94
C GLU A 58 -7.25 -4.95 5.41
N LEU A 59 -7.70 -6.13 5.82
CA LEU A 59 -7.16 -7.42 5.46
C LEU A 59 -7.59 -7.80 4.04
N ALA A 60 -6.74 -8.57 3.36
CA ALA A 60 -6.93 -8.94 1.97
C ALA A 60 -6.99 -10.47 1.81
N PRO A 61 -8.08 -11.13 2.27
CA PRO A 61 -8.21 -12.60 2.21
C PRO A 61 -8.15 -13.13 0.77
N ARG A 62 -8.43 -12.30 -0.24
CA ARG A 62 -8.27 -12.68 -1.64
C ARG A 62 -6.81 -12.89 -2.04
N LEU A 63 -5.88 -12.14 -1.46
CA LEU A 63 -4.45 -12.22 -1.78
C LEU A 63 -3.77 -13.33 -0.99
N ALA A 64 -4.05 -13.39 0.31
CA ALA A 64 -3.36 -14.25 1.26
C ALA A 64 -4.34 -14.85 2.28
N PRO A 65 -5.24 -15.76 1.85
CA PRO A 65 -6.31 -16.27 2.71
C PRO A 65 -5.79 -16.95 3.98
N THR A 66 -4.71 -17.73 3.89
CA THR A 66 -4.19 -18.44 5.07
C THR A 66 -3.53 -17.47 6.05
N HIS A 67 -2.74 -16.50 5.56
CA HIS A 67 -2.11 -15.50 6.44
C HIS A 67 -3.13 -14.55 7.07
N VAL A 68 -4.18 -14.16 6.34
CA VAL A 68 -5.29 -13.39 6.92
C VAL A 68 -5.94 -14.17 8.07
N GLU A 69 -6.18 -15.46 7.89
CA GLU A 69 -6.75 -16.29 8.96
C GLU A 69 -5.81 -16.42 10.17
N ARG A 70 -4.50 -16.51 9.95
CA ARG A 70 -3.50 -16.46 11.02
C ARG A 70 -3.58 -15.14 11.80
N ILE A 71 -3.63 -14.00 11.09
CA ILE A 71 -3.72 -12.68 11.70
C ILE A 71 -5.00 -12.56 12.54
N ARG A 72 -6.14 -13.00 12.02
CA ARG A 72 -7.41 -13.03 12.80
C ARG A 72 -7.26 -13.89 14.05
N THR A 73 -6.71 -15.09 13.91
CA THR A 73 -6.51 -16.03 15.01
C THR A 73 -5.63 -15.43 16.12
N LEU A 74 -4.46 -14.90 15.78
CA LEU A 74 -3.53 -14.32 16.76
C LEU A 74 -4.07 -13.04 17.39
N THR A 75 -4.75 -12.20 16.61
CA THR A 75 -5.45 -11.01 17.13
C THR A 75 -6.51 -11.39 18.17
N ARG A 76 -7.36 -12.37 17.87
CA ARG A 76 -8.41 -12.85 18.79
C ARG A 76 -7.88 -13.52 20.04
N ARG A 77 -6.70 -14.15 19.96
CA ARG A 77 -5.97 -14.69 21.12
C ARG A 77 -5.32 -13.60 22.00
N GLY A 78 -5.36 -12.32 21.58
CA GLY A 78 -4.65 -11.23 22.26
C GLY A 78 -3.13 -11.34 22.15
N PHE A 79 -2.61 -12.13 21.20
CA PHE A 79 -1.18 -12.40 21.07
C PHE A 79 -0.35 -11.13 20.83
N TYR A 80 -0.94 -10.17 20.12
CA TYR A 80 -0.29 -8.92 19.74
C TYR A 80 -0.36 -7.83 20.83
N ASP A 81 -1.14 -8.02 21.90
CA ASP A 81 -1.25 -7.03 22.97
C ASP A 81 0.09 -6.86 23.69
N GLY A 82 0.55 -5.63 23.79
CA GLY A 82 1.82 -5.24 24.40
C GLY A 82 3.07 -5.59 23.58
N ARG A 83 2.94 -6.10 22.35
CA ARG A 83 4.11 -6.37 21.50
C ARG A 83 4.75 -5.07 21.01
N SER A 84 6.08 -5.05 20.95
CA SER A 84 6.84 -3.88 20.57
C SER A 84 7.06 -3.80 19.06
N PHE A 85 7.29 -2.59 18.55
CA PHE A 85 7.91 -2.37 17.26
C PHE A 85 9.43 -2.41 17.43
N PHE A 86 10.01 -3.61 17.35
CA PHE A 86 11.41 -3.86 17.71
C PHE A 86 12.41 -3.54 16.58
N ARG A 87 11.95 -3.47 15.33
CA ARG A 87 12.78 -3.15 14.15
C ARG A 87 12.05 -2.21 13.21
N VAL A 88 12.52 -0.97 13.11
CA VAL A 88 11.82 0.10 12.37
C VAL A 88 12.82 0.93 11.59
N ILE A 89 12.68 0.94 10.27
CA ILE A 89 13.60 1.62 9.36
C ILE A 89 12.80 2.68 8.61
N ASP A 90 13.17 3.94 8.76
CA ASP A 90 12.37 5.09 8.33
C ASP A 90 11.92 5.01 6.87
N VAL A 91 12.88 4.69 5.99
CA VAL A 91 12.71 4.59 4.53
C VAL A 91 12.23 3.21 4.06
N PHE A 92 11.72 2.38 4.96
CA PHE A 92 11.34 1.00 4.65
C PHE A 92 10.04 0.59 5.34
N MET A 93 10.10 0.09 6.58
CA MET A 93 8.94 -0.48 7.27
C MET A 93 9.07 -0.42 8.80
N ALA A 94 7.96 -0.67 9.49
CA ALA A 94 7.91 -0.90 10.93
C ALA A 94 7.51 -2.35 11.21
N GLN A 95 8.42 -3.16 11.75
CA GLN A 95 8.22 -4.58 12.05
C GLN A 95 7.89 -4.80 13.53
N THR A 96 6.97 -5.74 13.78
CA THR A 96 6.43 -6.06 15.10
C THR A 96 5.96 -7.53 15.17
N GLY A 97 5.32 -7.91 16.28
CA GLY A 97 4.71 -9.23 16.46
C GLY A 97 5.67 -10.32 16.92
N ASP A 98 6.88 -9.97 17.38
CA ASP A 98 7.82 -10.90 17.99
C ASP A 98 7.65 -10.88 19.53
N PRO A 99 7.37 -12.00 20.21
CA PRO A 99 7.33 -12.04 21.67
C PRO A 99 8.70 -11.85 22.36
N LEU A 100 9.81 -12.02 21.62
CA LEU A 100 11.17 -11.90 22.11
C LEU A 100 11.84 -10.56 21.73
N ASP A 101 11.23 -9.78 20.83
CA ASP A 101 11.80 -8.54 20.28
C ASP A 101 13.22 -8.72 19.66
N THR A 102 13.51 -9.92 19.12
CA THR A 102 14.83 -10.29 18.56
C THR A 102 14.82 -10.51 17.04
N GLY A 103 13.64 -10.57 16.43
CA GLY A 103 13.41 -11.04 15.07
C GLY A 103 13.31 -12.57 14.95
N ALA A 104 13.56 -13.33 16.00
CA ALA A 104 13.61 -14.80 15.97
C ALA A 104 12.43 -15.48 16.68
N GLY A 105 11.58 -14.74 17.40
CA GLY A 105 10.44 -15.34 18.08
C GLY A 105 9.21 -15.51 17.19
N GLY A 106 8.28 -16.33 17.67
CA GLY A 106 7.05 -16.68 16.98
C GLY A 106 5.94 -17.03 17.97
N SER A 107 4.74 -17.29 17.43
CA SER A 107 3.64 -17.87 18.17
C SER A 107 3.85 -19.38 18.40
N ASP A 108 2.95 -19.99 19.14
CA ASP A 108 2.86 -21.44 19.34
C ASP A 108 2.34 -22.20 18.11
N LEU A 109 1.88 -21.47 17.07
CA LEU A 109 1.38 -22.04 15.83
C LEU A 109 2.54 -22.36 14.87
N PRO A 110 2.36 -23.36 13.97
CA PRO A 110 3.40 -23.72 13.00
C PRO A 110 3.65 -22.58 12.01
N ASP A 111 4.80 -22.65 11.35
CA ASP A 111 5.10 -21.77 10.23
C ASP A 111 4.16 -22.01 9.05
N MET A 112 4.08 -21.01 8.18
CA MET A 112 3.08 -20.91 7.14
C MET A 112 3.73 -21.00 5.76
N SER A 113 3.09 -21.74 4.86
CA SER A 113 3.46 -21.75 3.45
C SER A 113 3.25 -20.37 2.82
N ALA A 114 4.20 -19.96 1.98
CA ALA A 114 4.23 -18.66 1.32
C ALA A 114 2.98 -18.39 0.46
N GLU A 115 2.45 -17.17 0.55
CA GLU A 115 1.37 -16.64 -0.32
C GLU A 115 1.89 -15.39 -1.07
N PHE A 116 3.09 -15.49 -1.66
CA PHE A 116 3.77 -14.36 -2.32
C PHE A 116 3.05 -13.87 -3.58
N THR A 117 2.30 -14.75 -4.23
CA THR A 117 1.50 -14.47 -5.42
C THR A 117 0.16 -15.19 -5.31
N PHE A 118 -0.83 -14.74 -6.07
CA PHE A 118 -2.14 -15.37 -6.15
C PHE A 118 -2.60 -15.52 -7.60
N ARG A 119 -3.51 -16.46 -7.84
CA ARG A 119 -4.12 -16.71 -9.15
C ARG A 119 -5.37 -15.87 -9.30
N ARG A 120 -5.38 -14.93 -10.25
CA ARG A 120 -6.49 -14.01 -10.55
C ARG A 120 -7.27 -14.46 -11.78
N GLY A 121 -8.57 -14.63 -11.68
CA GLY A 121 -9.48 -14.90 -12.79
C GLY A 121 -10.19 -13.64 -13.31
N ALA A 122 -10.95 -13.79 -14.40
CA ALA A 122 -11.71 -12.68 -14.99
C ALA A 122 -12.82 -12.14 -14.06
N ALA A 123 -13.36 -12.99 -13.19
CA ALA A 123 -14.41 -12.62 -12.24
C ALA A 123 -13.87 -11.98 -10.94
N ASP A 124 -12.54 -11.99 -10.73
CA ASP A 124 -11.97 -11.34 -9.54
C ASP A 124 -12.02 -9.82 -9.70
N SER A 125 -12.50 -9.11 -8.67
CA SER A 125 -12.53 -7.65 -8.62
C SER A 125 -11.11 -7.08 -8.71
N PHE A 126 -10.78 -6.50 -9.87
CA PHE A 126 -9.52 -5.82 -10.13
C PHE A 126 -9.80 -4.49 -10.82
N VAL A 127 -9.30 -3.41 -10.23
CA VAL A 127 -9.44 -2.05 -10.75
C VAL A 127 -8.11 -1.64 -11.40
N PRO A 128 -7.97 -1.70 -12.73
CA PRO A 128 -6.73 -1.30 -13.40
C PRO A 128 -6.52 0.22 -13.31
N VAL A 129 -5.27 0.63 -13.06
CA VAL A 129 -4.85 2.05 -13.04
C VAL A 129 -3.70 2.34 -14.01
N ALA A 130 -2.94 1.32 -14.40
CA ALA A 130 -1.94 1.40 -15.46
C ALA A 130 -1.82 0.07 -16.22
N ASP A 131 -1.46 0.17 -17.49
CA ASP A 131 -1.24 -0.96 -18.39
C ASP A 131 0.05 -0.71 -19.18
N THR A 132 0.94 -1.68 -19.19
CA THR A 132 2.24 -1.64 -19.91
C THR A 132 2.30 -2.67 -21.04
N GLY A 133 1.17 -3.27 -21.42
CA GLY A 133 1.03 -4.33 -22.42
C GLY A 133 1.45 -5.72 -21.92
N GLY A 134 2.51 -5.82 -21.12
CA GLY A 134 2.97 -7.07 -20.50
C GLY A 134 2.34 -7.35 -19.14
N SER A 135 2.00 -6.29 -18.40
CA SER A 135 1.35 -6.36 -17.09
C SER A 135 0.42 -5.16 -16.88
N GLN A 136 -0.52 -5.36 -15.97
CA GLN A 136 -1.41 -4.31 -15.48
C GLN A 136 -1.13 -4.08 -14.00
N THR A 137 -1.17 -2.82 -13.60
CA THR A 137 -1.15 -2.41 -12.19
C THR A 137 -2.54 -1.88 -11.84
N GLY A 138 -3.00 -2.17 -10.62
CA GLY A 138 -4.34 -1.80 -10.17
C GLY A 138 -4.55 -2.10 -8.70
N PHE A 139 -5.80 -2.24 -8.30
CA PHE A 139 -6.19 -2.54 -6.93
C PHE A 139 -7.10 -3.76 -6.85
N VAL A 140 -6.90 -4.56 -5.81
CA VAL A 140 -7.86 -5.56 -5.32
C VAL A 140 -8.27 -5.09 -3.92
N GLY A 141 -9.50 -4.62 -3.77
CA GLY A 141 -9.90 -3.85 -2.60
C GLY A 141 -9.04 -2.59 -2.46
N VAL A 142 -8.34 -2.46 -1.34
CA VAL A 142 -7.36 -1.36 -1.11
C VAL A 142 -5.91 -1.73 -1.41
N VAL A 143 -5.62 -3.00 -1.67
CA VAL A 143 -4.22 -3.43 -1.86
C VAL A 143 -3.81 -3.18 -3.31
N PRO A 144 -2.74 -2.40 -3.56
CA PRO A 144 -2.20 -2.24 -4.90
C PRO A 144 -1.56 -3.56 -5.35
N VAL A 145 -1.87 -3.98 -6.56
CA VAL A 145 -1.38 -5.23 -7.15
C VAL A 145 -0.86 -5.01 -8.55
N MET A 146 0.12 -5.82 -8.95
CA MET A 146 0.46 -6.04 -10.34
C MET A 146 0.01 -7.43 -10.77
N THR A 147 -0.49 -7.53 -12.00
CA THR A 147 -0.99 -8.77 -12.59
C THR A 147 -0.43 -8.92 -13.99
N GLN A 148 -0.19 -10.16 -14.41
CA GLN A 148 0.16 -10.44 -15.80
C GLN A 148 -0.93 -9.96 -16.76
N SER A 149 -0.59 -9.84 -18.05
CA SER A 149 -1.57 -9.46 -19.07
C SER A 149 -2.80 -10.40 -19.06
N PRO A 150 -4.03 -9.85 -19.11
CA PRO A 150 -5.25 -10.66 -19.17
C PRO A 150 -5.31 -11.53 -20.44
N MET A 151 -4.56 -11.19 -21.49
CA MET A 151 -4.47 -12.02 -22.71
C MET A 151 -3.91 -13.42 -22.43
N LEU A 152 -3.06 -13.58 -21.40
CA LEU A 152 -2.50 -14.87 -21.02
C LEU A 152 -3.53 -15.79 -20.35
N MET A 153 -4.65 -15.25 -19.86
CA MET A 153 -5.67 -16.03 -19.16
C MET A 153 -6.28 -17.11 -20.05
N ALA A 154 -6.42 -16.85 -21.35
CA ALA A 154 -6.92 -17.84 -22.28
C ALA A 154 -5.94 -19.01 -22.50
N MET A 155 -4.65 -18.80 -22.19
CA MET A 155 -3.55 -19.75 -22.43
C MET A 155 -3.23 -20.62 -21.21
N THR A 156 -3.80 -20.32 -20.04
CA THR A 156 -3.57 -21.08 -18.80
C THR A 156 -4.67 -22.12 -18.59
N ALA A 157 -4.29 -23.28 -18.03
CA ALA A 157 -5.22 -24.38 -17.78
C ALA A 157 -6.34 -24.01 -16.78
N ASP A 158 -6.02 -23.17 -15.79
CA ASP A 158 -6.97 -22.71 -14.78
C ASP A 158 -7.78 -21.47 -15.20
N ARG A 159 -7.55 -20.96 -16.42
CA ARG A 159 -8.11 -19.69 -16.91
C ARG A 159 -7.89 -18.54 -15.92
N LYS A 160 -6.72 -18.52 -15.26
CA LYS A 160 -6.28 -17.45 -14.36
C LYS A 160 -4.89 -16.97 -14.76
N ILE A 161 -4.49 -15.85 -14.20
CA ILE A 161 -3.17 -15.25 -14.38
C ILE A 161 -2.52 -14.97 -13.03
N THR A 162 -1.20 -14.89 -12.98
CA THR A 162 -0.51 -14.58 -11.72
C THR A 162 -0.62 -13.09 -11.42
N ALA A 163 -0.90 -12.78 -10.16
CA ALA A 163 -0.89 -11.44 -9.60
C ALA A 163 -0.15 -11.44 -8.26
N TRP A 164 0.36 -10.28 -7.85
CA TRP A 164 1.08 -10.08 -6.59
C TRP A 164 0.84 -8.67 -6.08
N ALA A 165 0.94 -8.48 -4.77
CA ALA A 165 0.85 -7.15 -4.18
C ALA A 165 2.11 -6.33 -4.48
N LEU A 166 1.92 -5.03 -4.67
CA LEU A 166 2.99 -4.04 -4.64
C LEU A 166 3.21 -3.61 -3.20
N PHE A 167 4.46 -3.62 -2.72
CA PHE A 167 4.78 -3.19 -1.36
C PHE A 167 4.87 -1.66 -1.24
N CYS A 168 3.75 -1.00 -1.51
CA CYS A 168 3.54 0.44 -1.39
C CYS A 168 3.40 0.89 0.08
N PRO A 169 3.50 2.20 0.39
CA PRO A 169 3.21 2.70 1.73
C PRO A 169 1.85 2.24 2.25
N GLY A 170 1.84 1.78 3.50
CA GLY A 170 0.68 1.21 4.18
C GLY A 170 0.43 -0.27 3.93
N VAL A 171 1.03 -0.92 2.93
CA VAL A 171 0.84 -2.37 2.75
C VAL A 171 1.36 -3.12 3.98
N ALA A 172 0.61 -4.12 4.44
CA ALA A 172 0.96 -4.96 5.56
C ALA A 172 1.47 -6.31 5.04
N GLY A 173 2.69 -6.68 5.44
CA GLY A 173 3.36 -7.89 5.01
C GLY A 173 3.76 -8.79 6.16
N MET A 174 3.75 -10.10 5.95
CA MET A 174 4.21 -11.07 6.93
C MET A 174 5.73 -11.18 6.89
N ALA A 175 6.37 -11.07 8.05
CA ALA A 175 7.80 -11.29 8.17
C ALA A 175 8.09 -12.80 8.13
N ARG A 176 9.30 -13.15 7.69
CA ARG A 176 9.78 -14.54 7.58
C ARG A 176 11.28 -14.59 7.80
N GLY A 177 11.78 -15.78 8.13
CA GLY A 177 13.21 -16.11 8.11
C GLY A 177 13.72 -16.32 6.68
N SER A 178 14.85 -17.02 6.54
CA SER A 178 15.47 -17.31 5.23
C SER A 178 14.58 -18.17 4.35
N GLU A 179 13.92 -19.17 4.95
CA GLU A 179 13.03 -20.10 4.25
C GLU A 179 11.76 -19.38 3.81
N GLU A 180 11.25 -19.77 2.64
CA GLU A 180 10.03 -19.17 2.07
C GLU A 180 8.81 -19.43 2.97
N ASP A 181 8.72 -20.64 3.51
CA ASP A 181 7.62 -21.14 4.35
C ASP A 181 7.90 -20.97 5.86
N SER A 182 8.49 -19.83 6.25
CA SER A 182 8.86 -19.54 7.66
C SER A 182 8.12 -18.35 8.28
N ALA A 183 7.08 -17.84 7.62
CA ALA A 183 6.23 -16.83 8.21
C ALA A 183 5.46 -17.41 9.40
N ASN A 184 5.37 -16.68 10.51
CA ASN A 184 4.72 -17.18 11.73
C ASN A 184 3.71 -16.19 12.32
N SER A 185 4.19 -15.18 13.03
CA SER A 185 3.37 -14.21 13.77
C SER A 185 3.83 -12.77 13.59
N GLN A 186 5.12 -12.58 13.29
CA GLN A 186 5.69 -11.28 12.99
C GLN A 186 5.15 -10.71 11.68
N PHE A 187 4.91 -9.41 11.67
CA PHE A 187 4.51 -8.68 10.47
C PHE A 187 5.14 -7.29 10.44
N PHE A 188 5.06 -6.64 9.29
CA PHE A 188 5.55 -5.28 9.11
C PHE A 188 4.52 -4.42 8.37
N LEU A 189 4.54 -3.12 8.69
CA LEU A 189 3.73 -2.09 8.02
C LEU A 189 4.67 -1.22 7.19
N MET A 190 4.41 -1.14 5.88
CA MET A 190 5.25 -0.39 4.96
C MET A 190 5.16 1.11 5.23
N ARG A 191 6.32 1.76 5.45
CA ARG A 191 6.44 3.22 5.62
C ARG A 191 6.67 3.91 4.28
N GLN A 192 7.42 3.24 3.41
CA GLN A 192 7.75 3.66 2.04
C GLN A 192 7.56 2.50 1.06
N ALA A 193 7.57 2.79 -0.23
CA ALA A 193 7.52 1.75 -1.26
C ALA A 193 8.83 0.94 -1.26
N TYR A 194 8.74 -0.40 -1.36
CA TYR A 194 9.93 -1.26 -1.48
C TYR A 194 9.68 -2.45 -2.42
N PRO A 195 9.82 -2.24 -3.75
CA PRO A 195 9.50 -3.26 -4.76
C PRO A 195 10.28 -4.57 -4.63
N SER A 196 11.45 -4.56 -3.98
CA SER A 196 12.26 -5.76 -3.78
C SER A 196 11.58 -6.84 -2.92
N LEU A 197 10.49 -6.52 -2.20
CA LEU A 197 9.70 -7.51 -1.45
C LEU A 197 8.67 -8.24 -2.33
N GLU A 198 8.35 -7.69 -3.50
CA GLU A 198 7.33 -8.25 -4.38
C GLU A 198 7.69 -9.67 -4.82
N LYS A 199 6.71 -10.58 -4.76
CA LYS A 199 6.87 -12.03 -5.02
C LYS A 199 7.85 -12.74 -4.08
N ARG A 200 8.26 -12.11 -2.97
CA ARG A 200 9.18 -12.70 -1.97
C ARG A 200 8.62 -12.68 -0.54
N TYR A 201 7.56 -11.91 -0.32
CA TYR A 201 6.86 -11.75 0.95
C TYR A 201 5.36 -11.76 0.72
N THR A 202 4.63 -12.28 1.71
CA THR A 202 3.17 -12.32 1.67
C THR A 202 2.61 -10.99 2.12
N ALA A 203 1.84 -10.31 1.26
CA ALA A 203 1.03 -9.16 1.66
C ALA A 203 -0.36 -9.64 2.09
N PHE A 204 -0.78 -9.27 3.29
CA PHE A 204 -2.06 -9.73 3.87
C PHE A 204 -3.09 -8.61 4.05
N GLY A 205 -2.73 -7.35 3.76
CA GLY A 205 -3.64 -6.22 3.91
C GLY A 205 -2.97 -4.88 3.63
N ARG A 206 -3.66 -3.79 3.98
CA ARG A 206 -3.15 -2.43 3.90
C ARG A 206 -3.73 -1.55 5.00
N VAL A 207 -2.89 -0.69 5.57
CA VAL A 207 -3.29 0.43 6.42
C VAL A 207 -4.19 1.36 5.62
N VAL A 208 -5.46 1.44 6.05
CA VAL A 208 -6.47 2.33 5.46
C VAL A 208 -6.62 3.62 6.24
N ALA A 209 -6.27 3.64 7.53
CA ALA A 209 -6.16 4.85 8.35
C ALA A 209 -5.03 4.70 9.37
N GLY A 210 -4.31 5.78 9.70
CA GLY A 210 -3.20 5.74 10.65
C GLY A 210 -1.81 5.53 10.03
N LEU A 211 -1.60 5.82 8.74
CA LEU A 211 -0.27 5.67 8.13
C LEU A 211 0.75 6.66 8.73
N GLU A 212 0.29 7.85 9.12
CA GLU A 212 1.05 8.83 9.88
C GLU A 212 1.45 8.30 11.27
N VAL A 213 0.58 7.51 11.92
CA VAL A 213 0.91 6.82 13.17
C VAL A 213 2.02 5.81 12.94
N VAL A 214 1.93 4.98 11.88
CA VAL A 214 3.01 4.05 11.49
C VAL A 214 4.33 4.78 11.25
N ARG A 215 4.29 5.96 10.64
CA ARG A 215 5.46 6.80 10.39
C ARG A 215 5.99 7.50 11.66
N ALA A 216 5.16 7.69 12.67
CA ALA A 216 5.56 8.26 13.97
C ALA A 216 6.23 7.25 14.91
N ILE A 217 6.18 5.95 14.59
CA ILE A 217 6.87 4.90 15.36
C ILE A 217 8.38 5.14 15.35
N LYS A 218 9.00 5.06 16.53
CA LYS A 218 10.42 5.24 16.80
C LYS A 218 11.28 4.29 15.95
N THR A 219 12.29 4.84 15.30
CA THR A 219 13.18 4.13 14.37
C THR A 219 14.41 3.51 15.06
N GLY A 220 14.92 2.41 14.52
CA GLY A 220 16.14 1.70 14.93
C GLY A 220 16.19 0.24 14.45
N GLU A 221 17.39 -0.32 14.34
CA GLU A 221 17.65 -1.73 13.96
C GLU A 221 18.74 -2.36 14.86
N PRO A 222 18.38 -2.89 16.05
CA PRO A 222 17.05 -2.86 16.67
C PRO A 222 16.71 -1.48 17.27
N VAL A 223 15.42 -1.25 17.56
CA VAL A 223 14.95 -0.03 18.22
C VAL A 223 15.39 -0.02 19.68
N ALA A 224 16.09 1.04 20.10
CA ALA A 224 16.51 1.20 21.49
C ALA A 224 15.30 1.40 22.43
N ALA A 225 15.37 0.90 23.66
CA ALA A 225 14.33 1.10 24.66
C ALA A 225 14.14 2.59 25.04
N PRO A 226 12.94 3.02 25.47
CA PRO A 226 11.67 2.29 25.30
C PRO A 226 11.27 2.23 23.83
N GLN A 227 10.71 1.08 23.42
CA GLN A 227 10.14 0.85 22.10
C GLN A 227 8.66 1.26 22.11
N ASP A 228 8.13 1.66 20.96
CA ASP A 228 6.68 1.85 20.81
C ASP A 228 5.99 0.48 20.74
N GLN A 229 4.74 0.41 21.19
CA GLN A 229 4.03 -0.85 21.40
C GLN A 229 2.61 -0.80 20.86
N MET A 230 2.10 -1.96 20.46
CA MET A 230 0.68 -2.21 20.23
C MET A 230 0.00 -2.38 21.58
N THR A 231 -0.66 -1.33 22.09
CA THR A 231 -1.29 -1.36 23.41
C THR A 231 -2.51 -2.27 23.42
N LYS A 232 -3.23 -2.37 22.29
CA LYS A 232 -4.34 -3.31 22.10
C LYS A 232 -4.53 -3.61 20.61
N VAL A 233 -4.73 -4.87 20.27
CA VAL A 233 -5.05 -5.29 18.90
C VAL A 233 -6.36 -6.08 18.88
N ARG A 234 -7.29 -5.69 18.01
CA ARG A 234 -8.64 -6.28 17.92
C ARG A 234 -9.10 -6.36 16.48
N MET A 235 -9.96 -7.31 16.15
CA MET A 235 -10.77 -7.21 14.94
C MET A 235 -11.88 -6.19 15.17
N LEU A 236 -12.21 -5.38 14.17
CA LEU A 236 -13.25 -4.36 14.27
C LEU A 236 -14.60 -4.99 14.64
N ALA A 237 -14.90 -6.18 14.12
CA ALA A 237 -16.08 -6.97 14.45
C ALA A 237 -16.16 -7.38 15.93
N ASP A 238 -15.01 -7.52 16.62
CA ASP A 238 -14.94 -7.94 18.02
C ASP A 238 -15.00 -6.72 18.98
N ILE A 239 -14.99 -5.48 18.47
CA ILE A 239 -15.22 -4.28 19.27
C ILE A 239 -16.73 -4.15 19.53
N PRO A 240 -17.18 -3.95 20.78
CA PRO A 240 -18.59 -3.74 21.10
C PRO A 240 -19.20 -2.62 20.24
N ALA A 241 -20.43 -2.81 19.77
CA ALA A 241 -21.06 -1.89 18.82
C ALA A 241 -21.11 -0.43 19.32
N ALA A 242 -21.23 -0.22 20.64
CA ALA A 242 -21.23 1.12 21.25
C ALA A 242 -19.85 1.83 21.20
N GLU A 243 -18.77 1.08 21.06
CA GLU A 243 -17.39 1.58 21.03
C GLU A 243 -16.74 1.42 19.64
N ARG A 244 -17.42 0.75 18.71
CA ARG A 244 -16.89 0.40 17.40
C ARG A 244 -16.76 1.65 16.53
N PRO A 245 -15.54 2.02 16.10
CA PRO A 245 -15.35 3.15 15.19
C PRO A 245 -16.06 2.91 13.86
N ALA A 246 -16.72 3.94 13.35
CA ALA A 246 -17.32 3.92 12.03
C ALA A 246 -16.24 4.22 10.98
N LEU A 247 -15.67 3.17 10.39
CA LEU A 247 -14.69 3.25 9.31
C LEU A 247 -15.40 3.23 7.95
N ARG A 248 -15.06 4.18 7.09
CA ARG A 248 -15.36 4.13 5.65
C ARG A 248 -14.13 4.46 4.83
N VAL A 249 -14.04 3.86 3.65
CA VAL A 249 -12.94 4.06 2.72
C VAL A 249 -13.52 4.35 1.34
N VAL A 250 -12.84 5.16 0.54
CA VAL A 250 -13.25 5.37 -0.85
C VAL A 250 -13.29 4.03 -1.58
N ASP A 251 -14.37 3.79 -2.33
CA ASP A 251 -14.46 2.61 -3.19
C ASP A 251 -13.52 2.77 -4.39
N THR A 252 -12.52 1.90 -4.47
CA THR A 252 -11.56 1.91 -5.57
C THR A 252 -12.21 1.54 -6.90
N ALA A 253 -13.36 0.88 -6.90
CA ALA A 253 -14.14 0.63 -8.12
C ALA A 253 -15.03 1.83 -8.53
N GLY A 254 -15.12 2.86 -7.69
CA GLY A 254 -16.01 3.99 -7.87
C GLY A 254 -15.50 5.05 -8.85
N PRO A 255 -16.42 5.89 -9.39
CA PRO A 255 -16.09 6.93 -10.36
C PRO A 255 -15.16 8.02 -9.78
N TRP A 256 -15.28 8.32 -8.48
CA TRP A 256 -14.39 9.28 -7.82
C TRP A 256 -12.94 8.81 -7.80
N PHE A 257 -12.69 7.53 -7.49
CA PHE A 257 -11.34 6.99 -7.52
C PHE A 257 -10.78 6.96 -8.95
N ALA A 258 -11.60 6.62 -9.94
CA ALA A 258 -11.19 6.69 -11.35
C ALA A 258 -10.77 8.11 -11.77
N ALA A 259 -11.49 9.14 -11.32
CA ALA A 259 -11.11 10.54 -11.56
C ALA A 259 -9.78 10.91 -10.87
N GLN A 260 -9.56 10.41 -9.65
CA GLN A 260 -8.30 10.60 -8.92
C GLN A 260 -7.12 9.96 -9.65
N VAL A 261 -7.31 8.74 -10.17
CA VAL A 261 -6.30 8.05 -10.97
C VAL A 261 -5.98 8.88 -12.21
N ALA A 262 -6.98 9.38 -12.92
CA ALA A 262 -6.77 10.22 -14.09
C ALA A 262 -5.99 11.50 -13.76
N GLN A 263 -6.31 12.16 -12.64
CA GLN A 263 -5.58 13.33 -12.18
C GLN A 263 -4.12 12.99 -11.84
N GLN A 264 -3.89 11.98 -11.00
CA GLN A 264 -2.52 11.62 -10.59
C GLN A 264 -1.67 11.19 -11.78
N ARG A 265 -2.25 10.50 -12.77
CA ARG A 265 -1.55 10.16 -14.01
C ARG A 265 -1.16 11.39 -14.83
N ALA A 266 -2.03 12.39 -14.89
CA ALA A 266 -1.73 13.64 -15.58
C ALA A 266 -0.63 14.44 -14.88
N GLU A 267 -0.59 14.40 -13.55
CA GLU A 267 0.43 15.04 -12.72
C GLU A 267 1.79 14.33 -12.81
N ASP A 268 1.82 13.02 -12.62
CA ASP A 268 3.05 12.23 -12.54
C ASP A 268 3.63 11.89 -13.93
N GLY A 269 2.79 11.86 -14.97
CA GLY A 269 3.21 11.52 -16.33
C GLY A 269 3.88 10.15 -16.40
N ALA A 270 5.15 10.13 -16.84
CA ALA A 270 5.93 8.90 -16.95
C ALA A 270 6.33 8.29 -15.59
N ASP A 271 6.31 9.09 -14.52
CA ASP A 271 6.70 8.67 -13.17
C ASP A 271 5.52 8.09 -12.38
N PHE A 272 4.36 7.94 -13.02
CA PHE A 272 3.15 7.44 -12.37
C PHE A 272 3.36 6.06 -11.74
N SER A 273 2.98 5.95 -10.46
CA SER A 273 2.98 4.70 -9.72
C SER A 273 1.68 4.53 -8.95
N ALA A 274 1.16 3.30 -8.91
CA ALA A 274 0.02 2.97 -8.05
C ALA A 274 0.33 3.17 -6.56
N CYS A 275 1.62 3.21 -6.17
CA CYS A 275 2.01 3.54 -4.80
C CYS A 275 1.80 5.02 -4.43
N ASN A 276 1.66 5.91 -5.41
CA ASN A 276 1.41 7.33 -5.19
C ASN A 276 -0.08 7.64 -4.96
N LEU A 277 -0.96 6.74 -5.39
CA LEU A 277 -2.40 6.90 -5.24
C LEU A 277 -2.81 6.82 -3.77
N LYS A 278 -3.55 7.83 -3.33
CA LYS A 278 -4.13 7.90 -1.99
C LYS A 278 -5.53 7.30 -2.04
N ILE A 279 -5.89 6.46 -1.08
CA ILE A 279 -7.28 5.99 -0.91
C ILE A 279 -7.79 6.69 0.35
N PRO A 280 -8.60 7.75 0.23
CA PRO A 280 -9.12 8.45 1.41
C PRO A 280 -9.94 7.51 2.30
N SER A 281 -9.87 7.76 3.59
CA SER A 281 -10.64 7.07 4.61
C SER A 281 -11.16 8.07 5.65
N GLU A 282 -12.26 7.72 6.30
CA GLU A 282 -12.78 8.43 7.46
C GLU A 282 -13.05 7.45 8.60
N VAL A 283 -12.69 7.86 9.81
CA VAL A 283 -12.98 7.17 11.06
C VAL A 283 -13.78 8.13 11.93
N LYS A 284 -14.99 7.74 12.31
CA LYS A 284 -15.86 8.51 13.22
C LYS A 284 -16.17 7.73 14.49
#